data_AF-A0A9P9HZL6-F1
#
_entry.id   AF-A0A9P9HZL6-F1
#
_cell.length_a   1.000
_cell.length_b   1.000
_cell.length_c   1.000
_cell.angle_alpha   90.00
_cell.angle_beta   90.00
_cell.angle_gamma   90.00
#
_symmetry.space_group_name_H-M   'P 1'
#
loop_
_entity.id
_entity.type
_entity.pdbx_description
1 polymer ?
#
loop_
_entity_poly.entity_id
_entity_poly.type
_entity_poly.pdbx_seq_one_letter_code
_entity_poly.pdbx_strand_id
1 'polypeptide(L)'
;MPKLAVFKANIAAFELVKIRRQLEYSIAAAKGVHLEKPPSNWQAVTEIVRVAGVRGLYAGFPLHFLRDTSGTALYFWEYDMLRHVCGRLPSGEQGPTPAWLPIPAGLVPFACGSFAGVTSWALIYPLDVVKTKVQRRALSGQKRRTIGETCMRMIRGPDPDKPRTFVHGIGRLYRGLGVSALRSVTTHDLLWTIFDYTGGVIDRL
;
A
#
# COMPACT_ATOMS: atom_id res chain seq x y z
N MET A 1 -16.52 15.21 6.79
CA MET A 1 -15.05 15.04 6.71
C MET A 1 -14.34 14.72 8.04
N PRO A 2 -14.65 15.30 9.22
CA PRO A 2 -13.85 15.07 10.44
C PRO A 2 -13.96 13.64 11.04
N LYS A 3 -15.11 12.97 10.90
CA LYS A 3 -15.30 11.59 11.38
C LYS A 3 -14.38 10.56 10.69
N LEU A 4 -14.07 10.78 9.41
CA LEU A 4 -13.19 9.90 8.64
C LEU A 4 -11.72 10.02 9.07
N ALA A 5 -11.28 11.25 9.38
CA ALA A 5 -9.93 11.51 9.86
C ALA A 5 -9.68 10.88 11.24
N VAL A 6 -10.64 10.98 12.15
CA VAL A 6 -10.57 10.36 13.48
C VAL A 6 -10.56 8.84 13.38
N PHE A 7 -11.38 8.25 12.51
CA PHE A 7 -11.38 6.80 12.30
C PHE A 7 -10.05 6.30 11.71
N LYS A 8 -9.52 6.98 10.68
CA LYS A 8 -8.20 6.66 10.11
C LYS A 8 -7.05 6.85 11.11
N ALA A 9 -7.14 7.82 12.01
CA ALA A 9 -6.15 8.01 13.06
C ALA A 9 -6.10 6.83 14.05
N ASN A 10 -7.27 6.31 14.46
CA ASN A 10 -7.34 5.14 15.36
C ASN A 10 -6.83 3.87 14.68
N ILE A 11 -7.15 3.66 13.40
CA ILE A 11 -6.62 2.53 12.61
C ILE A 11 -5.11 2.64 12.46
N ALA A 12 -4.57 3.84 12.23
CA ALA A 12 -3.15 4.03 12.04
C ALA A 12 -2.33 3.67 13.29
N ALA A 13 -2.84 3.91 14.50
CA ALA A 13 -2.20 3.46 15.72
C ALA A 13 -2.14 1.92 15.78
N PHE A 14 -3.21 1.23 15.40
CA PHE A 14 -3.25 -0.24 15.37
C PHE A 14 -2.39 -0.84 14.25
N GLU A 15 -2.40 -0.25 13.05
CA GLU A 15 -1.54 -0.64 11.95
C GLU A 15 -0.06 -0.44 12.28
N LEU A 16 0.29 0.66 12.95
CA LEU A 16 1.66 0.91 13.40
C LEU A 16 2.13 -0.21 14.33
N VAL A 17 1.28 -0.64 15.29
CA VAL A 17 1.59 -1.75 16.20
C VAL A 17 1.78 -3.05 15.41
N LYS A 18 0.89 -3.36 14.45
CA LYS A 18 1.01 -4.55 13.60
C LYS A 18 2.30 -4.55 12.77
N ILE A 19 2.58 -3.46 12.05
CA ILE A 19 3.76 -3.32 11.19
C ILE A 19 5.03 -3.41 12.03
N ARG A 20 5.05 -2.76 13.21
CA ARG A 20 6.17 -2.82 14.14
C ARG A 20 6.44 -4.25 14.61
N ARG A 21 5.41 -5.00 15.01
CA ARG A 21 5.54 -6.41 15.43
C ARG A 21 6.03 -7.32 14.30
N GLN A 22 5.47 -7.20 13.10
CA GLN A 22 5.92 -7.97 11.94
C GLN A 22 7.40 -7.68 11.62
N LEU A 23 7.81 -6.42 11.74
CA LEU A 23 9.20 -6.01 11.57
C LEU A 23 10.10 -6.59 12.67
N GLU A 24 9.73 -6.51 13.94
CA GLU A 24 10.47 -7.11 15.06
C GLU A 24 10.67 -8.61 14.88
N TYR A 25 9.63 -9.34 14.48
CA TYR A 25 9.71 -10.77 14.17
C TYR A 25 10.66 -11.06 13.00
N SER A 26 10.57 -10.27 11.92
CA SER A 26 11.46 -10.40 10.76
C SER A 26 12.93 -10.08 11.07
N ILE A 27 13.19 -9.27 12.10
CA ILE A 27 14.54 -8.91 12.55
C ILE A 27 15.08 -9.97 13.50
N ALA A 28 14.25 -10.49 14.42
CA ALA A 28 14.61 -11.59 15.30
C ALA A 28 14.97 -12.86 14.51
N ALA A 29 14.12 -13.22 13.53
CA ALA A 29 14.40 -14.31 12.59
C ALA A 29 15.70 -14.08 11.79
N ALA A 30 15.95 -12.85 11.34
CA ALA A 30 17.18 -12.52 10.61
C ALA A 30 18.46 -12.51 11.48
N LYS A 31 18.33 -12.38 12.81
CA LYS A 31 19.43 -12.46 13.77
C LYS A 31 19.63 -13.87 14.34
N GLY A 32 18.84 -14.85 13.90
CA GLY A 32 18.87 -16.22 14.44
C GLY A 32 18.36 -16.33 15.88
N VAL A 33 17.73 -15.28 16.41
CA VAL A 33 17.17 -15.25 17.76
C VAL A 33 15.70 -15.64 17.66
N HIS A 34 15.35 -16.85 18.12
CA HIS A 34 13.96 -17.24 18.29
C HIS A 34 13.40 -16.54 19.53
N LEU A 35 12.44 -15.64 19.33
CA LEU A 35 11.67 -15.04 20.42
C LEU A 35 10.77 -16.14 21.02
N GLU A 36 11.15 -16.69 22.18
CA GLU A 36 10.36 -17.73 22.89
C GLU A 36 8.93 -17.29 23.22
N LYS A 37 8.69 -15.98 23.35
CA LYS A 37 7.36 -15.42 23.57
C LYS A 37 7.22 -14.08 22.85
N PRO A 38 6.32 -13.96 21.85
CA PRO A 38 6.10 -12.67 21.21
C PRO A 38 5.46 -11.73 22.24
N PRO A 39 6.00 -10.53 22.49
CA PRO A 39 5.41 -9.58 23.41
C PRO A 39 3.98 -9.23 22.95
N SER A 40 3.05 -9.11 23.89
CA SER A 40 1.63 -8.87 23.57
C SER A 40 1.45 -7.53 22.85
N ASN A 41 0.37 -7.36 22.08
CA ASN A 41 0.04 -6.06 21.46
C ASN A 41 0.04 -4.94 22.51
N TRP A 42 -0.41 -5.26 23.72
CA TRP A 42 -0.40 -4.36 24.85
C TRP A 42 1.01 -3.98 25.31
N GLN A 43 1.94 -4.93 25.38
CA GLN A 43 3.33 -4.64 25.75
C GLN A 43 3.99 -3.71 24.73
N ALA A 44 3.77 -3.92 23.44
CA ALA A 44 4.30 -3.03 22.39
C ALA A 44 3.72 -1.61 22.47
N VAL A 45 2.41 -1.47 22.71
CA VAL A 45 1.76 -0.17 22.91
C VAL A 45 2.33 0.54 24.14
N THR A 46 2.42 -0.16 25.27
CA THR A 46 2.96 0.39 26.52
C THR A 46 4.42 0.82 26.37
N GLU A 47 5.23 0.05 25.66
CA GLU A 47 6.61 0.41 25.36
C GLU A 47 6.71 1.66 24.47
N ILE A 48 5.89 1.76 23.42
CA ILE A 48 5.84 2.96 22.56
C ILE A 48 5.45 4.19 23.37
N VAL A 49 4.42 4.07 24.20
CA VAL A 49 3.94 5.18 25.03
C VAL A 49 4.98 5.57 26.07
N ARG A 50 5.71 4.60 26.66
CA ARG A 50 6.78 4.87 27.63
C ARG A 50 7.98 5.58 27.00
N VAL A 51 8.34 5.26 25.75
CA VAL A 51 9.54 5.82 25.09
C VAL A 51 9.26 7.13 24.35
N ALA A 52 8.12 7.24 23.67
CA ALA A 52 7.80 8.35 22.77
C ALA A 52 6.50 9.09 23.12
N GLY A 53 5.87 8.75 24.24
CA GLY A 53 4.58 9.29 24.64
C GLY A 53 3.43 8.81 23.75
N VAL A 54 2.22 9.30 24.05
CA VAL A 54 1.00 8.99 23.26
C VAL A 54 1.13 9.47 21.81
N ARG A 55 1.87 10.56 21.57
CA ARG A 55 2.17 11.06 20.21
C ARG A 55 3.06 10.12 19.41
N GLY A 56 3.86 9.27 20.06
CA GLY A 56 4.67 8.24 19.43
C GLY A 56 3.85 7.22 18.64
N LEU A 57 2.62 6.93 19.08
CA LEU A 57 1.68 6.06 18.36
C LEU A 57 1.25 6.63 17.00
N TYR A 58 1.41 7.94 16.79
CA TYR A 58 1.01 8.64 15.56
C TYR A 58 2.20 9.11 14.73
N ALA A 59 3.45 8.79 15.11
CA ALA A 59 4.64 9.26 14.39
C ALA A 59 4.70 8.81 12.92
N GLY A 60 4.02 7.71 12.57
CA GLY A 60 3.88 7.22 11.19
C GLY A 60 2.65 7.74 10.43
N PHE A 61 1.74 8.44 11.12
CA PHE A 61 0.45 8.85 10.58
C PHE A 61 0.56 9.83 9.40
N PRO A 62 1.38 10.91 9.45
CA PRO A 62 1.46 11.84 8.31
C PRO A 62 1.94 11.18 7.03
N LEU A 63 2.92 10.27 7.13
CA LEU A 63 3.44 9.53 5.99
C LEU A 63 2.45 8.48 5.48
N HIS A 64 1.68 7.85 6.38
CA HIS A 64 0.60 6.96 5.99
C HIS A 64 -0.52 7.73 5.28
N PHE A 65 -0.97 8.83 5.88
CA PHE A 65 -2.01 9.69 5.35
C PHE A 65 -1.65 10.26 3.98
N LEU A 66 -0.42 10.75 3.79
CA LEU A 66 0.04 11.26 2.50
C LEU A 66 -0.02 10.18 1.43
N ARG A 67 0.51 8.98 1.74
CA ARG A 67 0.52 7.82 0.82
C ARG A 67 -0.90 7.37 0.44
N ASP A 68 -1.79 7.30 1.42
CA ASP A 68 -3.16 6.85 1.24
C ASP A 68 -3.99 7.88 0.44
N THR A 69 -3.78 9.17 0.73
CA THR A 69 -4.44 10.27 0.02
C THR A 69 -3.92 10.39 -1.41
N SER A 70 -2.59 10.36 -1.61
CA SER A 70 -1.99 10.44 -2.95
C SER A 70 -2.39 9.24 -3.81
N GLY A 71 -2.43 8.04 -3.21
CA GLY A 71 -2.82 6.84 -3.95
C GLY A 71 -4.28 6.85 -4.37
N THR A 72 -5.17 7.27 -3.46
CA THR A 72 -6.59 7.43 -3.76
C THR A 72 -6.82 8.51 -4.83
N ALA A 73 -6.09 9.64 -4.74
CA ALA A 73 -6.19 10.73 -5.70
C ALA A 73 -5.73 10.29 -7.11
N LEU A 74 -4.60 9.60 -7.21
CA LEU A 74 -4.11 9.05 -8.48
C LEU A 74 -5.09 8.03 -9.07
N TYR A 75 -5.62 7.12 -8.25
CA TYR A 75 -6.60 6.14 -8.69
C TYR A 75 -7.85 6.80 -9.30
N PHE A 76 -8.45 7.77 -8.59
CA PHE A 76 -9.64 8.46 -9.11
C PHE A 76 -9.34 9.29 -10.35
N TRP A 77 -8.17 9.93 -10.39
CA TRP A 77 -7.75 10.70 -11.55
C TRP A 77 -7.57 9.81 -12.78
N GLU A 78 -6.81 8.73 -12.68
CA GLU A 78 -6.61 7.78 -13.78
C GLU A 78 -7.93 7.12 -14.20
N TYR A 79 -8.76 6.71 -13.23
CA TYR A 79 -10.06 6.12 -13.51
C TYR A 79 -10.96 7.08 -14.31
N ASP A 80 -11.08 8.34 -13.88
CA ASP A 80 -11.93 9.30 -14.56
C ASP A 80 -11.41 9.65 -15.95
N MET A 81 -10.09 9.81 -16.11
CA MET A 81 -9.46 10.02 -17.42
C MET A 81 -9.72 8.84 -18.37
N LEU A 82 -9.56 7.60 -17.92
CA LEU A 82 -9.79 6.42 -18.74
C LEU A 82 -11.27 6.27 -19.13
N ARG A 83 -12.19 6.54 -18.19
CA ARG A 83 -13.63 6.51 -18.47
C ARG A 83 -14.01 7.60 -19.47
N HIS A 84 -13.43 8.79 -19.34
CA HIS A 84 -13.63 9.90 -20.29
C HIS A 84 -13.18 9.51 -21.70
N VAL A 85 -11.99 8.94 -21.83
CA VAL A 85 -11.44 8.43 -23.11
C VAL A 85 -12.29 7.29 -23.68
N CYS A 86 -12.93 6.49 -22.84
CA CYS A 86 -13.82 5.41 -23.25
C CYS A 86 -15.26 5.85 -23.56
N GLY A 87 -15.54 7.16 -23.65
CA GLY A 87 -16.87 7.66 -24.04
C GLY A 87 -17.85 7.86 -22.88
N ARG A 88 -17.36 8.23 -21.69
CA ARG A 88 -18.23 8.61 -20.56
C ARG A 88 -19.14 9.78 -20.93
N LEU A 89 -20.44 9.61 -20.71
CA LEU A 89 -21.44 10.65 -20.95
C LEU A 89 -21.42 11.71 -19.84
N PRO A 90 -21.85 12.95 -20.12
CA PRO A 90 -22.04 13.99 -19.10
C PRO A 90 -23.02 13.59 -17.99
N SER A 91 -23.94 12.67 -18.26
CA SER A 91 -24.87 12.09 -17.28
C SER A 91 -24.20 11.15 -16.27
N GLY A 92 -22.92 10.80 -16.47
CA GLY A 92 -22.18 9.85 -15.63
C GLY A 92 -22.26 8.40 -16.09
N GLU A 93 -23.19 8.09 -17.00
CA GLU A 93 -23.40 6.79 -17.64
C GLU A 93 -22.24 6.45 -18.61
N GLN A 94 -22.06 5.14 -18.86
CA GLN A 94 -21.13 4.70 -19.90
C GLN A 94 -21.77 4.82 -21.28
N GLY A 95 -21.20 5.66 -22.14
CA GLY A 95 -21.62 5.76 -23.53
C GLY A 95 -21.09 4.63 -24.41
N PRO A 96 -21.39 4.67 -25.72
CA PRO A 96 -20.84 3.74 -26.70
C PRO A 96 -19.32 3.76 -26.66
N THR A 97 -18.69 2.59 -26.63
CA THR A 97 -17.23 2.48 -26.66
C THR A 97 -16.68 2.94 -28.01
N PRO A 98 -15.51 3.59 -28.02
CA PRO A 98 -14.91 4.06 -29.26
C PRO A 98 -14.44 2.89 -30.14
N ALA A 99 -14.44 3.10 -31.46
CA ALA A 99 -14.18 2.05 -32.45
C ALA A 99 -12.81 1.35 -32.33
N TRP A 100 -11.82 2.01 -31.71
CA TRP A 100 -10.49 1.46 -31.47
C TRP A 100 -10.41 0.52 -30.25
N LEU A 101 -11.48 0.45 -29.43
CA LEU A 101 -11.54 -0.38 -28.23
C LEU A 101 -12.90 -1.09 -28.13
N PRO A 102 -13.11 -2.18 -28.89
CA PRO A 102 -14.38 -2.89 -28.97
C PRO A 102 -14.59 -3.78 -27.73
N ILE A 103 -14.83 -3.16 -26.58
CA ILE A 103 -15.24 -3.85 -25.35
C ILE A 103 -16.71 -3.55 -25.07
N PRO A 104 -17.47 -4.49 -24.48
CA PRO A 104 -18.83 -4.23 -24.03
C PRO A 104 -18.87 -3.04 -23.06
N ALA A 105 -19.84 -2.14 -23.22
CA ALA A 105 -20.00 -0.97 -22.35
C ALA A 105 -20.03 -1.33 -20.84
N GLY A 106 -20.62 -2.47 -20.49
CA GLY A 106 -20.64 -2.98 -19.12
C GLY A 106 -19.27 -3.40 -18.55
N LEU A 107 -18.28 -3.72 -19.40
CA LEU A 107 -16.93 -4.09 -18.98
C LEU A 107 -15.97 -2.90 -18.90
N VAL A 108 -16.34 -1.74 -19.45
CA VAL A 108 -15.50 -0.53 -19.41
C VAL A 108 -15.19 -0.08 -17.98
N PRO A 109 -16.16 0.01 -17.02
CA PRO A 109 -15.84 0.38 -15.64
C PRO A 109 -14.83 -0.58 -15.00
N PHE A 110 -14.97 -1.88 -15.28
CA PHE A 110 -14.08 -2.92 -14.76
C PHE A 110 -12.68 -2.81 -15.35
N ALA A 111 -12.55 -2.63 -16.67
CA ALA A 111 -11.26 -2.50 -17.34
C ALA A 111 -10.52 -1.21 -16.91
N CYS A 112 -11.22 -0.07 -16.90
CA CYS A 112 -10.66 1.21 -16.45
C CYS A 112 -10.27 1.15 -14.96
N GLY A 113 -11.12 0.55 -14.11
CA GLY A 113 -10.84 0.37 -12.68
C GLY A 113 -9.63 -0.53 -12.43
N SER A 114 -9.51 -1.62 -13.19
CA SER A 114 -8.36 -2.54 -13.09
C SER A 114 -7.07 -1.88 -13.54
N PHE A 115 -7.08 -1.15 -14.66
CA PHE A 115 -5.90 -0.45 -15.16
C PHE A 115 -5.46 0.69 -14.24
N ALA A 116 -6.39 1.52 -13.76
CA ALA A 116 -6.11 2.56 -12.77
C ALA A 116 -5.61 1.96 -11.45
N GLY A 117 -6.18 0.82 -11.03
CA GLY A 117 -5.71 0.08 -9.86
C GLY A 117 -4.27 -0.38 -9.99
N VAL A 118 -3.92 -1.04 -11.10
CA VAL A 118 -2.56 -1.55 -11.35
C VAL A 118 -1.56 -0.39 -11.49
N THR A 119 -1.92 0.67 -12.21
CA THR A 119 -1.03 1.79 -12.51
C THR A 119 -0.76 2.63 -11.26
N SER A 120 -1.81 3.02 -10.53
CA SER A 120 -1.66 3.71 -9.25
C SER A 120 -0.82 2.90 -8.24
N TRP A 121 -1.05 1.58 -8.12
CA TRP A 121 -0.26 0.73 -7.22
C TRP A 121 1.19 0.60 -7.66
N ALA A 122 1.44 0.49 -8.98
CA ALA A 122 2.80 0.47 -9.52
C ALA A 122 3.56 1.76 -9.21
N LEU A 123 2.91 2.93 -9.32
CA LEU A 123 3.52 4.23 -9.01
C LEU A 123 3.82 4.40 -7.51
N ILE A 124 2.97 3.87 -6.63
CA ILE A 124 3.14 3.97 -5.17
C ILE A 124 4.14 2.94 -4.63
N TYR A 125 4.28 1.80 -5.30
CA TYR A 125 5.10 0.67 -4.82
C TYR A 125 6.55 1.04 -4.45
N PRO A 126 7.29 1.87 -5.23
CA PRO A 126 8.62 2.33 -4.85
C PRO A 126 8.65 3.06 -3.51
N LEU A 127 7.65 3.90 -3.23
CA LEU A 127 7.55 4.65 -1.98
C LEU A 127 7.29 3.71 -0.80
N ASP A 128 6.44 2.70 -0.98
CA ASP A 128 6.15 1.69 0.04
C ASP A 128 7.39 0.86 0.38
N VAL A 129 8.17 0.47 -0.63
CA VAL A 129 9.42 -0.27 -0.42
C VAL A 129 10.47 0.57 0.32
N VAL A 130 10.58 1.87 0.01
CA VAL A 130 11.49 2.77 0.75
C VAL A 130 11.02 2.93 2.20
N LYS A 131 9.73 3.17 2.42
CA LYS A 131 9.14 3.32 3.77
C LYS A 131 9.38 2.09 4.64
N THR A 132 9.08 0.90 4.13
CA THR A 132 9.27 -0.37 4.87
C THR A 132 10.73 -0.60 5.24
N LYS A 133 11.69 -0.27 4.36
CA LYS A 133 13.13 -0.38 4.69
C LYS A 133 13.59 0.64 5.73
N VAL A 134 13.12 1.89 5.64
CA VAL A 134 13.44 2.92 6.65
C VAL A 134 12.90 2.49 8.01
N GLN A 135 11.66 2.01 8.07
CA GLN A 135 11.04 1.50 9.30
C GLN A 135 11.81 0.29 9.84
N ARG A 136 12.16 -0.69 9.01
CA ARG A 136 12.95 -1.86 9.43
C ARG A 136 14.31 -1.47 10.04
N ARG A 137 14.99 -0.48 9.46
CA ARG A 137 16.28 0.03 9.98
C ARG A 137 16.14 0.74 11.31
N ALA A 138 15.10 1.56 11.46
CA ALA A 138 14.83 2.24 12.73
C ALA A 138 14.56 1.25 13.86
N LEU A 139 13.87 0.15 13.55
CA LEU A 139 13.56 -0.92 14.49
C LEU A 139 14.74 -1.86 14.79
N SER A 140 15.70 -2.02 13.87
CA SER A 140 16.86 -2.89 14.08
C SER A 140 17.98 -2.25 14.90
N GLY A 141 17.79 -1.02 15.41
CA GLY A 141 18.78 -0.25 16.15
C GLY A 141 19.94 0.27 15.29
N GLN A 142 19.82 0.19 13.97
CA GLN A 142 20.83 0.70 13.04
C GLN A 142 20.74 2.23 12.91
N LYS A 143 21.85 2.88 12.52
CA LYS A 143 21.90 4.34 12.29
C LYS A 143 20.72 4.76 11.41
N ARG A 144 19.88 5.66 11.95
CA ARG A 144 18.66 6.15 11.30
C ARG A 144 19.05 6.82 9.99
N ARG A 145 18.44 6.41 8.88
CA ARG A 145 18.65 6.99 7.55
C ARG A 145 17.40 7.73 7.10
N THR A 146 17.59 8.84 6.41
CA THR A 146 16.48 9.59 5.81
C THR A 146 15.87 8.83 4.64
N ILE A 147 14.61 9.15 4.32
CA ILE A 147 13.87 8.58 3.19
C ILE A 147 14.65 8.83 1.88
N GLY A 148 15.19 10.05 1.71
CA GLY A 148 16.01 10.42 0.55
C GLY A 148 17.29 9.59 0.41
N GLU A 149 18.06 9.41 1.49
CA GLU A 149 19.28 8.58 1.48
C GLU A 149 18.98 7.11 1.15
N THR A 150 17.85 6.59 1.65
CA THR A 150 17.42 5.21 1.42
C THR A 150 16.96 5.01 -0.03
N CYS A 151 16.19 5.96 -0.57
CA CYS A 151 15.79 5.98 -1.96
C CYS A 151 17.01 6.05 -2.89
N MET A 152 17.94 6.97 -2.61
CA MET A 152 19.16 7.17 -3.40
C MET A 152 20.03 5.92 -3.44
N ARG A 153 20.20 5.22 -2.31
CA ARG A 153 20.93 3.94 -2.26
C ARG A 153 20.18 2.77 -2.87
N MET A 154 18.84 2.80 -2.95
CA MET A 154 18.10 1.77 -3.69
C MET A 154 18.27 1.96 -5.20
N ILE A 155 18.30 3.21 -5.66
CA ILE A 155 18.46 3.56 -7.08
C ILE A 155 19.92 3.38 -7.53
N ARG A 156 20.90 3.93 -6.80
CA ARG A 156 22.33 3.88 -7.17
C ARG A 156 23.04 2.59 -6.76
N GLY A 157 22.46 1.85 -5.82
CA GLY A 157 23.04 0.62 -5.27
C GLY A 157 23.76 0.83 -3.92
N PRO A 158 24.15 -0.29 -3.26
CA PRO A 158 24.70 -0.26 -1.90
C PRO A 158 26.10 0.35 -1.77
N ASP A 159 26.92 0.24 -2.83
CA ASP A 159 28.32 0.69 -2.87
C ASP A 159 28.45 2.09 -3.49
N PRO A 160 29.16 3.03 -2.82
CA PRO A 160 29.47 4.35 -3.37
C PRO A 160 30.36 4.28 -4.62
N ASP A 161 31.24 3.27 -4.70
CA ASP A 161 32.31 3.18 -5.70
C ASP A 161 31.93 2.44 -7.00
N LYS A 162 30.78 1.75 -7.05
CA LYS A 162 30.26 1.09 -8.26
C LYS A 162 28.75 1.31 -8.40
N PRO A 163 28.31 2.51 -8.82
CA PRO A 163 26.89 2.75 -9.06
C PRO A 163 26.39 1.80 -10.15
N ARG A 164 25.38 0.99 -9.83
CA ARG A 164 24.77 0.08 -10.81
C ARG A 164 23.79 0.85 -11.69
N THR A 165 23.58 0.35 -12.90
CA THR A 165 22.66 0.96 -13.89
C THR A 165 21.28 1.21 -13.27
N PHE A 166 20.73 2.40 -13.52
CA PHE A 166 19.43 2.87 -12.99
C PHE A 166 18.29 1.85 -13.17
N VAL A 167 18.28 1.15 -14.31
CA VAL A 167 17.32 0.07 -14.64
C VAL A 167 17.36 -1.08 -13.65
N HIS A 168 18.55 -1.46 -13.16
CA HIS A 168 18.72 -2.52 -12.17
C HIS A 168 18.25 -2.09 -10.77
N GLY A 169 18.33 -0.79 -10.46
CA GLY A 169 17.79 -0.20 -9.23
C GLY A 169 16.25 -0.23 -9.22
N ILE A 170 15.63 0.14 -10.33
CA ILE A 170 14.17 0.06 -10.53
C ILE A 170 13.68 -1.40 -10.46
N GLY A 171 14.37 -2.34 -11.12
CA GLY A 171 14.00 -3.76 -11.04
C GLY A 171 14.01 -4.33 -9.62
N ARG A 172 14.86 -3.80 -8.72
CA ARG A 172 14.86 -4.16 -7.30
C ARG A 172 13.72 -3.53 -6.51
N LEU A 173 13.26 -2.33 -6.90
CA LEU A 173 12.09 -1.69 -6.29
C LEU A 173 10.83 -2.50 -6.58
N TYR A 174 10.70 -3.11 -7.77
CA TYR A 174 9.55 -3.93 -8.15
C TYR A 174 9.64 -5.42 -7.74
N ARG A 175 10.73 -5.83 -7.09
CA ARG A 175 10.90 -7.23 -6.64
C ARG A 175 9.91 -7.54 -5.50
N GLY A 176 8.88 -8.34 -5.81
CA GLY A 176 7.78 -8.66 -4.89
C GLY A 176 6.40 -8.10 -5.30
N LEU A 177 6.35 -7.31 -6.37
CA LEU A 177 5.09 -6.79 -6.92
C LEU A 177 4.16 -7.95 -7.32
N GLY A 178 4.67 -8.99 -7.97
CA GLY A 178 3.87 -10.15 -8.39
C GLY A 178 3.20 -10.89 -7.23
N VAL A 179 3.90 -11.08 -6.11
CA VAL A 179 3.34 -11.74 -4.91
C VAL A 179 2.30 -10.83 -4.24
N SER A 180 2.55 -9.52 -4.22
CA SER A 180 1.60 -8.54 -3.68
C SER A 180 0.35 -8.39 -4.53
N ALA A 181 0.51 -8.44 -5.87
CA ALA A 181 -0.57 -8.40 -6.84
C ALA A 181 -1.40 -9.67 -6.76
N LEU A 182 -0.78 -10.86 -6.74
CA LEU A 182 -1.49 -12.13 -6.57
C LEU A 182 -2.30 -12.14 -5.28
N ARG A 183 -1.69 -11.74 -4.15
CA ARG A 183 -2.41 -11.59 -2.88
C ARG A 183 -3.59 -10.63 -3.00
N SER A 184 -3.41 -9.50 -3.70
CA SER A 184 -4.47 -8.51 -3.88
C SER A 184 -5.61 -9.06 -4.72
N VAL A 185 -5.32 -9.72 -5.84
CA VAL A 185 -6.29 -10.38 -6.71
C VAL A 185 -7.08 -11.43 -5.92
N THR A 186 -6.39 -12.35 -5.24
CA THR A 186 -7.07 -13.37 -4.42
C THR A 186 -7.93 -12.77 -3.32
N THR A 187 -7.49 -11.69 -2.67
CA THR A 187 -8.27 -11.07 -1.58
C THR A 187 -9.48 -10.31 -2.11
N HIS A 188 -9.34 -9.56 -3.21
CA HIS A 188 -10.43 -8.75 -3.77
C HIS A 188 -11.44 -9.62 -4.51
N ASP A 189 -11.01 -10.59 -5.30
CA ASP A 189 -11.90 -11.48 -6.06
C ASP A 189 -12.73 -12.35 -5.11
N LEU A 190 -12.10 -12.88 -4.06
CA LEU A 190 -12.81 -13.68 -3.05
C LEU A 190 -13.80 -12.82 -2.25
N LEU A 191 -13.43 -11.60 -1.89
CA LEU A 191 -14.31 -10.68 -1.17
C LEU A 191 -15.57 -10.35 -2.00
N TRP A 192 -15.39 -9.99 -3.27
CA TRP A 192 -16.51 -9.68 -4.16
C TRP A 192 -17.38 -10.91 -4.43
N THR A 193 -16.77 -12.08 -4.65
CA THR A 193 -17.52 -13.34 -4.84
C THR A 193 -18.40 -13.65 -3.63
N ILE A 194 -17.87 -13.49 -2.42
CA ILE A 194 -18.63 -13.73 -1.18
C ILE A 194 -19.72 -12.67 -1.01
N PHE A 195 -19.43 -11.42 -1.33
CA PHE A 195 -20.39 -10.32 -1.23
C PHE A 195 -21.57 -10.54 -2.17
N ASP A 196 -21.31 -10.84 -3.45
CA ASP A 196 -22.34 -11.08 -4.47
C ASP A 196 -23.17 -12.32 -4.12
N TYR A 197 -22.52 -13.39 -3.63
CA TYR A 197 -23.23 -14.58 -3.16
C TYR A 197 -24.16 -14.27 -1.99
N THR A 198 -23.68 -13.50 -1.02
CA THR A 198 -24.46 -13.16 0.19
C THR A 198 -25.60 -12.21 -0.15
N GLY A 199 -25.38 -11.21 -1.00
CA GLY A 199 -26.42 -10.31 -1.50
C GLY A 199 -27.52 -11.08 -2.22
N GLY A 200 -27.15 -12.00 -3.11
CA GLY A 200 -28.12 -12.83 -3.84
C GLY A 200 -28.89 -13.85 -2.98
N VAL A 201 -28.42 -14.16 -1.78
CA VAL A 201 -29.15 -14.97 -0.78
C VAL A 201 -30.12 -14.11 0.01
N ILE A 202 -29.73 -12.89 0.37
CA ILE A 202 -30.57 -11.94 1.11
C ILE A 202 -31.74 -11.46 0.23
N ASP A 203 -31.50 -11.18 -1.04
CA ASP A 203 -32.55 -10.73 -1.97
C ASP A 203 -33.59 -11.83 -2.32
N ARG A 204 -33.30 -13.09 -1.95
CA ARG A 204 -34.22 -14.24 -2.13
C ARG A 204 -35.00 -14.60 -0.87
N LEU A 205 -34.70 -13.97 0.26
CA LEU A 205 -35.42 -14.11 1.54
C LEU A 205 -36.54 -13.07 1.64
#